data_AF-A0A0C1K0L6-F1
#
_entry.id   AF-A0A0C1K0L6-F1
#
_cell.length_a   1.000
_cell.length_b   1.000
_cell.length_c   1.000
_cell.angle_alpha   90.00
_cell.angle_beta   90.00
_cell.angle_gamma   90.00
#
_symmetry.space_group_name_H-M   'P 1'
#
loop_
_entity.id
_entity.type
_entity.pdbx_description
1 polymer ?
#
loop_
_entity_poly.entity_id
_entity_poly.type
_entity_poly.pdbx_seq_one_letter_code
_entity_poly.pdbx_strand_id
1 'polypeptide(L)'
;MKKYLKFFILFSLFIICAYSAGRLYYALTGGFTIDNISSSLSYNEKWAMPTLSSSEKEDLHQILSQKFRYLGKGCQSYVFASEDGLYVLKFIKYQRFRPQAWLDYFASIPFVNRYRLAKIEKNIISLICYLQAGR
;
A
#
# COMPACT_ATOMS: atom_id res chain seq x y z
N MET A 1 -25.48 17.86 -36.51
CA MET A 1 -23.99 17.81 -36.51
C MET A 1 -23.33 18.61 -35.38
N LYS A 2 -23.55 19.94 -35.25
CA LYS A 2 -22.88 20.77 -34.22
C LYS A 2 -23.13 20.33 -32.75
N LYS A 3 -24.32 19.79 -32.44
CA LYS A 3 -24.65 19.29 -31.09
C LYS A 3 -23.85 18.03 -30.71
N TYR A 4 -23.77 17.06 -31.61
CA TYR A 4 -22.95 15.86 -31.41
C TYR A 4 -21.46 16.20 -31.34
N LEU A 5 -20.97 17.14 -32.15
CA LEU A 5 -19.58 17.61 -32.07
C LEU A 5 -19.26 18.24 -30.70
N LYS A 6 -20.14 19.10 -30.17
CA LYS A 6 -19.98 19.64 -28.81
C LYS A 6 -19.96 18.54 -27.75
N PHE A 7 -20.84 17.55 -27.88
CA PHE A 7 -20.87 16.40 -26.97
C PHE A 7 -19.57 15.59 -27.02
N PHE A 8 -19.06 15.28 -28.22
CA PHE A 8 -17.78 14.58 -28.39
C PHE A 8 -16.60 15.37 -27.80
N ILE A 9 -16.56 16.70 -27.98
CA ILE A 9 -15.52 17.55 -27.39
C ILE A 9 -15.61 17.53 -25.86
N LEU A 10 -16.80 17.71 -25.28
CA LEU A 10 -17.00 17.64 -23.83
C LEU A 10 -16.64 16.27 -23.25
N PHE A 11 -17.01 15.19 -23.94
CA PHE A 11 -16.68 13.83 -23.53
C PHE A 11 -15.16 13.57 -23.59
N SER A 12 -14.49 14.02 -24.65
CA SER A 12 -13.03 13.92 -24.77
C SER A 12 -12.32 14.73 -23.67
N LEU A 13 -12.77 15.96 -23.40
CA LEU A 13 -12.25 16.77 -22.30
C LEU A 13 -12.45 16.09 -20.95
N PHE A 14 -13.63 15.50 -20.71
CA PHE A 14 -13.90 14.75 -19.49
C PHE A 14 -12.91 13.59 -19.29
N ILE A 15 -12.64 12.81 -20.34
CA ILE A 15 -11.65 11.72 -20.29
C ILE A 15 -10.26 12.25 -19.97
N ILE A 16 -9.83 13.34 -20.63
CA ILE A 16 -8.51 13.95 -20.41
C ILE A 16 -8.39 14.48 -18.98
N CYS A 17 -9.42 15.17 -18.48
CA CYS A 17 -9.46 15.66 -17.11
C CYS A 17 -9.42 14.52 -16.09
N ALA A 18 -10.20 13.46 -16.29
CA ALA A 18 -10.21 12.29 -15.41
C ALA A 18 -8.84 11.60 -15.38
N TYR A 19 -8.21 11.40 -16.55
CA TYR A 19 -6.87 10.83 -16.64
C TYR A 19 -5.82 11.71 -15.94
N SER A 20 -5.85 13.01 -16.19
CA SER A 20 -4.90 13.97 -15.61
C SER A 20 -5.05 14.09 -14.10
N ALA A 21 -6.28 14.11 -13.59
CA ALA A 21 -6.57 14.09 -12.16
C ALA A 21 -6.02 12.82 -11.49
N GLY A 22 -6.19 11.65 -12.12
CA GLY A 22 -5.58 10.40 -11.64
C GLY A 22 -4.06 10.47 -11.59
N ARG A 23 -3.42 10.99 -12.65
CA ARG A 23 -1.96 11.17 -12.70
C ARG A 23 -1.46 12.14 -11.65
N LEU A 24 -2.16 13.25 -11.43
CA LEU A 24 -1.83 14.25 -10.41
C LEU A 24 -1.97 13.66 -9.01
N TYR A 25 -3.05 12.93 -8.73
CA TYR A 25 -3.25 12.22 -7.47
C TYR A 25 -2.07 11.27 -7.17
N TYR A 26 -1.64 10.47 -8.14
CA TYR A 26 -0.49 9.58 -7.98
C TYR A 26 0.83 10.32 -7.80
N ALA A 27 1.01 11.48 -8.44
CA ALA A 27 2.20 12.31 -8.28
C ALA A 27 2.29 12.91 -6.87
N LEU A 28 1.16 13.36 -6.32
CA LEU A 28 1.11 14.00 -5.00
C LEU A 28 1.18 12.99 -3.84
N THR A 29 0.46 11.87 -3.94
CA THR A 29 0.35 10.89 -2.84
C THR A 29 1.39 9.77 -2.93
N GLY A 30 2.10 9.66 -4.05
CA GLY A 30 2.98 8.54 -4.33
C GLY A 30 2.27 7.19 -4.45
N GLY A 31 0.93 7.14 -4.45
CA GLY A 31 0.14 5.92 -4.40
C GLY A 31 0.04 5.30 -3.00
N PHE A 32 0.28 6.09 -1.94
CA PHE A 32 0.06 5.65 -0.57
C PHE A 32 -1.43 5.37 -0.34
N THR A 33 -1.75 4.15 0.09
CA THR A 33 -3.09 3.74 0.51
C THR A 33 -2.95 2.79 1.70
N ILE A 34 -3.96 2.75 2.57
CA ILE A 34 -3.98 1.84 3.73
C ILE A 34 -3.86 0.39 3.26
N ASP A 35 -4.54 0.05 2.18
CA ASP A 35 -4.44 -1.27 1.56
C ASP A 35 -3.01 -1.63 1.16
N ASN A 36 -2.18 -0.68 0.72
CA ASN A 36 -0.80 -0.99 0.34
C ASN A 36 0.12 -1.27 1.54
N ILE A 37 -0.28 -0.89 2.76
CA ILE A 37 0.50 -1.06 4.00
C ILE A 37 -0.08 -2.13 4.94
N SER A 38 -1.32 -2.54 4.73
CA SER A 38 -1.96 -3.61 5.49
C SER A 38 -1.64 -4.98 4.90
N SER A 39 -1.37 -5.96 5.76
CA SER A 39 -1.19 -7.36 5.38
C SER A 39 -2.22 -8.25 6.06
N SER A 40 -2.68 -9.29 5.38
CA SER A 40 -3.53 -10.34 5.95
C SER A 40 -2.70 -11.52 6.51
N LEU A 41 -1.47 -11.25 6.94
CA LEU A 41 -0.61 -12.29 7.51
C LEU A 41 -1.15 -12.72 8.87
N SER A 42 -1.22 -14.03 9.09
CA SER A 42 -1.54 -14.59 10.39
C SER A 42 -0.42 -14.29 11.39
N TYR A 43 -0.80 -14.15 12.67
CA TYR A 43 0.16 -13.99 13.76
C TYR A 43 1.18 -15.14 13.76
N ASN A 44 2.45 -14.81 14.02
CA ASN A 44 3.55 -15.76 14.14
C ASN A 44 4.36 -15.41 15.39
N GLU A 45 4.56 -16.38 16.28
CA GLU A 45 5.31 -16.20 17.53
C GLU A 45 6.75 -15.73 17.30
N LYS A 46 7.36 -16.05 16.15
CA LYS A 46 8.70 -15.56 15.78
C LYS A 46 8.75 -14.05 15.52
N TRP A 47 7.59 -13.42 15.40
CA TRP A 47 7.43 -11.96 15.26
C TRP A 47 6.93 -11.32 16.56
N ALA A 48 6.73 -12.09 17.63
CA ALA A 48 6.40 -11.53 18.93
C ALA A 48 7.53 -10.57 19.35
N MET A 49 7.15 -9.33 19.57
CA MET A 49 8.05 -8.32 20.11
C MET A 49 7.96 -8.37 21.64
N PRO A 50 9.02 -7.98 22.36
CA PRO A 50 8.95 -7.81 23.80
C PRO A 50 7.81 -6.86 24.16
N THR A 51 7.11 -7.15 25.25
CA THR A 51 6.09 -6.24 25.78
C THR A 51 6.77 -4.93 26.16
N LEU A 52 6.33 -3.83 25.55
CA LEU A 52 6.80 -2.50 25.89
C LEU A 52 6.49 -2.21 27.37
N SER A 53 7.48 -1.66 28.06
CA SER A 53 7.31 -1.12 29.41
C SER A 53 6.34 0.08 29.39
N SER A 54 5.81 0.46 30.57
CA SER A 54 4.88 1.58 30.67
C SER A 54 5.49 2.90 30.19
N SER A 55 6.78 3.14 30.48
CA SER A 55 7.50 4.34 30.01
C SER A 55 7.67 4.36 28.49
N GLU A 56 8.07 3.24 27.88
CA GLU A 56 8.23 3.16 26.42
C GLU A 56 6.91 3.37 25.67
N LYS A 57 5.78 2.95 26.27
CA LYS A 57 4.45 3.21 25.71
C LYS A 57 4.11 4.69 25.74
N GLU A 58 4.42 5.38 26.82
CA GLU A 58 4.22 6.83 26.96
C GLU A 58 5.03 7.58 25.89
N ASP A 59 6.32 7.24 25.76
CA ASP A 59 7.22 7.81 24.76
C ASP A 59 6.69 7.56 23.34
N LEU A 60 6.25 6.35 23.04
CA LEU A 60 5.68 6.01 21.73
C LEU A 60 4.40 6.80 21.44
N HIS A 61 3.52 6.95 22.43
CA HIS A 61 2.31 7.75 22.31
C HIS A 61 2.65 9.22 22.03
N GLN A 62 3.65 9.76 22.71
CA GLN A 62 4.13 11.12 22.46
C GLN A 62 4.69 11.26 21.03
N ILE A 63 5.55 10.33 20.60
CA ILE A 63 6.14 10.34 19.25
C ILE A 63 5.08 10.21 18.16
N LEU A 64 4.05 9.39 18.35
CA LEU A 64 2.99 9.18 17.37
C LEU A 64 1.90 10.26 17.40
N SER A 65 1.84 11.09 18.44
CA SER A 65 0.89 12.19 18.55
C SER A 65 1.22 13.38 17.63
N GLN A 66 2.48 13.49 17.21
CA GLN A 66 2.92 14.58 16.33
C GLN A 66 2.55 14.34 14.86
N LYS A 67 2.67 15.38 14.05
CA LYS A 67 2.41 15.28 12.61
C LYS A 67 3.61 14.64 11.88
N PHE A 68 3.28 13.82 10.89
CA PHE A 68 4.24 13.18 10.02
C PHE A 68 4.05 13.65 8.58
N ARG A 69 5.12 14.16 7.97
CA ARG A 69 5.12 14.63 6.58
C ARG A 69 5.67 13.54 5.67
N TYR A 70 4.98 13.30 4.56
CA TYR A 70 5.46 12.38 3.53
C TYR A 70 6.81 12.86 2.96
N LEU A 71 7.85 12.03 3.10
CA LEU A 71 9.19 12.32 2.59
C LEU A 71 9.38 11.72 1.18
N GLY A 72 8.85 10.51 0.98
CA GLY A 72 8.98 9.81 -0.29
C GLY A 72 8.65 8.33 -0.19
N LYS A 73 8.94 7.62 -1.29
CA LYS A 73 8.78 6.16 -1.36
C LYS A 73 10.02 5.50 -1.94
N GLY A 74 10.44 4.42 -1.30
CA GLY A 74 11.37 3.47 -1.90
C GLY A 74 10.64 2.39 -2.71
N CYS A 75 11.38 1.40 -3.20
CA CYS A 75 10.79 0.20 -3.80
C CYS A 75 9.90 -0.56 -2.80
N GLN A 76 10.30 -0.56 -1.53
CA GLN A 76 9.77 -1.46 -0.52
C GLN A 76 9.03 -0.77 0.63
N SER A 77 9.15 0.55 0.77
CA SER A 77 8.53 1.29 1.87
C SER A 77 8.07 2.70 1.48
N TYR A 78 7.10 3.22 2.23
CA TYR A 78 6.75 4.63 2.30
C TYR A 78 7.41 5.25 3.52
N VAL A 79 7.96 6.45 3.37
CA VAL A 79 8.75 7.11 4.42
C VAL A 79 8.10 8.43 4.78
N PHE A 80 7.90 8.64 6.07
CA PHE A 80 7.36 9.86 6.64
C PHE A 80 8.33 10.37 7.70
N ALA A 81 8.60 11.68 7.69
CA ALA A 81 9.43 12.33 8.71
C ALA A 81 8.52 13.02 9.71
N SER A 82 8.86 12.95 10.99
CA SER A 82 8.20 13.72 12.05
C SER A 82 8.43 15.23 11.86
N GLU A 83 7.55 16.03 12.45
CA GLU A 83 7.64 17.50 12.41
C GLU A 83 8.88 18.02 13.16
N ASP A 84 9.28 17.35 14.26
CA ASP A 84 10.50 17.64 15.00
C ASP A 84 11.80 17.26 14.25
N GLY A 85 11.70 16.49 13.16
CA GLY A 85 12.85 15.99 12.39
C GLY A 85 13.68 14.91 13.09
N LEU A 86 13.26 14.45 14.27
CA LEU A 86 13.99 13.45 15.08
C LEU A 86 13.65 12.00 14.69
N TYR A 87 12.46 11.79 14.11
CA TYR A 87 11.93 10.45 13.85
C TYR A 87 11.53 10.25 12.39
N VAL A 88 11.68 9.00 11.94
CA VAL A 88 11.27 8.58 10.59
C VAL A 88 10.37 7.34 10.70
N LEU A 89 9.13 7.51 10.28
CA LEU A 89 8.13 6.44 10.22
C LEU A 89 8.17 5.77 8.84
N LYS A 90 8.45 4.46 8.83
CA LYS A 90 8.53 3.64 7.61
C LYS A 90 7.39 2.64 7.56
N PHE A 91 6.56 2.71 6.52
CA PHE A 91 5.54 1.71 6.25
C PHE A 91 6.00 0.77 5.14
N ILE A 92 5.92 -0.55 5.36
CA ILE A 92 6.28 -1.56 4.37
C ILE A 92 5.18 -1.69 3.32
N LYS A 93 5.58 -1.87 2.05
CA LYS A 93 4.65 -2.05 0.92
C LYS A 93 4.33 -3.52 0.72
N TYR A 94 3.06 -3.89 0.91
CA TYR A 94 2.57 -5.24 0.70
C TYR A 94 1.95 -5.47 -0.69
N GLN A 95 1.78 -4.41 -1.49
CA GLN A 95 1.10 -4.46 -2.79
C GLN A 95 1.64 -5.56 -3.74
N ARG A 96 2.97 -5.75 -3.80
CA ARG A 96 3.59 -6.74 -4.71
C ARG A 96 3.33 -8.19 -4.29
N PHE A 97 3.04 -8.42 -3.02
CA PHE A 97 2.77 -9.74 -2.48
C PHE A 97 1.28 -10.11 -2.57
N ARG A 98 0.43 -9.20 -3.05
CA ARG A 98 -0.98 -9.50 -3.32
C ARG A 98 -1.14 -10.12 -4.71
N PRO A 99 -1.99 -11.15 -4.88
CA PRO A 99 -2.40 -11.58 -6.20
C PRO A 99 -3.13 -10.45 -6.92
N GLN A 100 -3.15 -10.47 -8.25
CA GLN A 100 -3.89 -9.47 -9.00
C GLN A 100 -5.40 -9.64 -8.78
N ALA A 101 -6.13 -8.54 -8.59
CA ALA A 101 -7.55 -8.54 -8.24
C ALA A 101 -8.45 -9.32 -9.21
N TRP A 102 -8.08 -9.43 -10.49
CA TRP A 102 -8.85 -10.22 -11.45
C TRP A 102 -8.85 -11.72 -11.12
N LEU A 103 -7.81 -12.24 -10.45
CA LEU A 103 -7.77 -13.63 -10.00
C LEU A 103 -8.86 -13.93 -8.98
N ASP A 104 -9.25 -12.93 -8.17
CA ASP A 104 -10.34 -13.08 -7.21
C ASP A 104 -11.71 -13.07 -7.93
N TYR A 105 -11.87 -12.27 -9.00
CA TYR A 105 -13.09 -12.26 -9.80
C TYR A 105 -13.34 -13.60 -10.52
N PHE A 106 -12.28 -14.24 -11.03
CA PHE A 106 -12.36 -15.53 -11.73
C PHE A 106 -12.09 -16.74 -10.81
N ALA A 107 -12.18 -16.56 -9.49
CA ALA A 107 -11.94 -17.63 -8.52
C ALA A 107 -12.95 -18.79 -8.62
N SER A 108 -14.09 -18.59 -9.28
CA SER A 108 -15.08 -19.65 -9.55
C SER A 108 -14.56 -20.74 -10.49
N ILE A 109 -13.54 -20.45 -11.31
CA ILE A 109 -12.97 -21.41 -12.27
C ILE A 109 -11.92 -22.27 -11.54
N PRO A 110 -12.05 -23.61 -11.48
CA PRO A 110 -11.17 -24.47 -10.68
C PRO A 110 -9.67 -24.38 -11.04
N PHE A 111 -9.35 -24.15 -12.31
CA PHE A 111 -7.96 -23.97 -12.75
C PHE A 111 -7.37 -22.63 -12.27
N VAL A 112 -8.14 -21.54 -12.40
CA VAL A 112 -7.73 -20.20 -11.95
C VAL A 112 -7.57 -20.19 -10.43
N ASN A 113 -8.48 -20.85 -9.70
CA ASN A 113 -8.38 -20.94 -8.25
C ASN A 113 -7.11 -21.70 -7.81
N ARG A 114 -6.76 -22.81 -8.48
CA ARG A 114 -5.49 -23.52 -8.21
C ARG A 114 -4.27 -22.63 -8.45
N TYR A 115 -4.24 -21.91 -9.57
CA TYR A 115 -3.15 -20.96 -9.85
C TYR A 115 -3.08 -19.82 -8.82
N ARG A 116 -4.24 -19.29 -8.43
CA ARG A 116 -4.37 -18.23 -7.42
C ARG A 116 -3.81 -18.68 -6.06
N LEU A 117 -4.18 -19.88 -5.59
CA LEU A 117 -3.70 -20.45 -4.33
C LEU A 117 -2.17 -20.63 -4.34
N ALA A 118 -1.62 -21.24 -5.40
CA ALA A 118 -0.17 -21.42 -5.54
C ALA A 118 0.59 -20.08 -5.55
N LYS A 119 -0.01 -19.04 -6.16
CA LYS A 119 0.56 -17.70 -6.19
C LYS A 119 0.52 -17.01 -4.83
N ILE A 120 -0.59 -17.16 -4.10
CA ILE A 120 -0.72 -16.63 -2.73
C ILE A 120 0.34 -17.26 -1.83
N GLU A 121 0.48 -18.58 -1.88
CA GLU A 121 1.48 -19.31 -1.08
C GLU A 121 2.90 -18.82 -1.36
N LYS A 122 3.28 -18.72 -2.64
CA LYS A 122 4.60 -18.20 -3.05
C LYS A 122 4.84 -16.77 -2.55
N ASN A 123 3.81 -15.91 -2.64
CA ASN A 123 3.92 -14.53 -2.20
C ASN A 123 4.05 -14.42 -0.68
N ILE A 124 3.35 -15.26 0.09
CA ILE A 124 3.48 -15.32 1.56
C ILE A 124 4.89 -15.74 1.94
N ILE A 125 5.42 -16.82 1.35
CA ILE A 125 6.79 -17.28 1.62
C ILE A 125 7.80 -16.17 1.30
N SER A 126 7.67 -15.54 0.14
CA SER A 126 8.54 -14.43 -0.26
C SER A 126 8.45 -13.24 0.71
N LEU A 127 7.26 -12.94 1.24
CA LEU A 127 7.06 -11.86 2.19
C LEU A 127 7.69 -12.19 3.55
N ILE A 128 7.57 -13.42 4.03
CA ILE A 128 8.20 -13.87 5.28
C ILE A 128 9.72 -13.77 5.19
N CYS A 129 10.32 -14.29 4.11
CA CYS A 129 11.77 -14.17 3.88
C CYS A 129 12.20 -12.69 3.82
N TYR A 130 11.39 -11.85 3.19
CA TYR A 130 11.67 -10.42 3.05
C TYR A 130 11.64 -9.68 4.40
N LEU A 131 10.68 -9.99 5.27
CA LEU A 131 10.60 -9.43 6.63
C LEU A 131 11.72 -9.91 7.54
N GLN A 132 12.27 -11.11 7.31
CA GLN A 132 13.41 -11.64 8.05
C GLN A 132 14.74 -11.02 7.60
N ALA A 133 14.91 -10.75 6.30
CA ALA A 133 16.15 -10.21 5.75
C ALA A 133 16.38 -8.72 6.04
N GLY A 134 15.31 -7.98 6.34
CA GLY A 134 15.39 -6.56 6.70
C GLY A 134 15.53 -6.29 8.20
N ARG A 135 15.67 -7.35 9.02
CA ARG A 135 15.82 -7.28 10.48
C ARG A 135 17.28 -7.37 10.89
#